data_AF-A0A6I4XK72-F1
#
_entry.id   AF-A0A6I4XK72-F1
#
_cell.length_a   1.000
_cell.length_b   1.000
_cell.length_c   1.000
_cell.angle_alpha   90.00
_cell.angle_beta   90.00
_cell.angle_gamma   90.00
#
_symmetry.space_group_name_H-M   'P 1'
#
loop_
_entity.id
_entity.type
_entity.pdbx_description
1 polymer ?
#
loop_
_entity_poly.entity_id
_entity_poly.type
_entity_poly.pdbx_seq_one_letter_code
_entity_poly.pdbx_strand_id
1 'polypeptide(L)'
;LAVYRHYIQNILDERPHVLSMEQEALLAGASEIFGASSNTFSILNNADLEFPTVQNAEGEKIQLFHGGYGQLMESVDPSVREAAFKGLYKVYKQFRNTLASTLGAHVKTHNYKAKIRNYDSARAASLASNHIPESVHETLVAVVNKHLP
;
A
#
# COMPACT_ATOMS: atom_id res chain seq x y z
N LEU A 1 19.25 -6.54 33.41
CA LEU A 1 18.10 -6.53 32.46
C LEU A 1 17.43 -5.15 32.30
N ALA A 2 17.74 -4.13 33.12
CA ALA A 2 17.09 -2.80 33.02
C ALA A 2 17.21 -2.13 31.64
N VAL A 3 18.33 -2.34 30.93
CA VAL A 3 18.55 -1.83 29.56
C VAL A 3 17.58 -2.45 28.54
N TYR A 4 17.10 -3.68 28.78
CA TYR A 4 16.16 -4.37 27.90
C TYR A 4 14.69 -4.21 28.33
N ARG A 5 14.41 -3.40 29.35
CA ARG A 5 13.06 -3.26 29.93
C ARG A 5 12.02 -2.92 28.86
N HIS A 6 12.30 -1.94 28.00
CA HIS A 6 11.37 -1.52 26.96
C HIS A 6 11.09 -2.64 25.95
N TYR A 7 12.13 -3.32 25.47
CA TYR A 7 12.00 -4.45 24.55
C TYR A 7 11.17 -5.59 25.16
N ILE A 8 11.46 -5.97 26.41
CA ILE A 8 10.70 -7.02 27.12
C ILE A 8 9.26 -6.57 27.36
N GLN A 9 9.01 -5.29 27.66
CA GLN A 9 7.67 -4.76 27.82
C GLN A 9 6.87 -4.90 26.52
N ASN A 10 7.45 -4.56 25.36
CA ASN A 10 6.78 -4.71 24.07
C ASN A 10 6.38 -6.18 23.81
N ILE A 11 7.26 -7.15 24.12
CA ILE A 11 6.92 -8.58 24.01
C ILE A 11 5.78 -8.97 24.94
N LEU A 12 5.76 -8.44 26.16
CA LEU A 12 4.69 -8.73 27.13
C LEU A 12 3.36 -8.12 26.70
N ASP A 13 3.38 -6.92 26.12
CA ASP A 13 2.19 -6.25 25.58
C ASP A 13 1.62 -7.02 24.38
N GLU A 14 2.48 -7.62 23.55
CA GLU A 14 2.09 -8.46 22.42
C GLU A 14 1.58 -9.85 22.82
N ARG A 15 1.74 -10.27 24.08
CA ARG A 15 1.40 -11.63 24.55
C ARG A 15 0.00 -12.12 24.14
N PRO A 16 -1.08 -11.31 24.14
CA PRO A 16 -2.40 -11.74 23.66
C PRO A 16 -2.46 -12.08 22.15
N HIS A 17 -1.45 -11.64 21.40
CA HIS A 17 -1.36 -11.69 19.94
C HIS A 17 -0.24 -12.62 19.42
N VAL A 18 0.53 -13.21 20.33
CA VAL A 18 1.55 -14.24 20.03
C VAL A 18 0.89 -15.62 20.01
N LEU A 19 1.19 -16.40 18.98
CA LEU A 19 0.61 -17.73 18.77
C LEU A 19 1.47 -18.83 19.41
N SER A 20 1.05 -20.09 19.26
CA SER A 20 1.92 -21.21 19.61
C SER A 20 3.16 -21.25 18.72
N MET A 21 4.24 -21.87 19.19
CA MET A 21 5.49 -21.99 18.43
C MET A 21 5.29 -22.60 17.03
N GLU A 22 4.46 -23.65 16.92
CA GLU A 22 4.15 -24.31 15.65
C GLU A 22 3.40 -23.36 14.69
N GLN A 23 2.45 -22.59 15.21
CA GLN A 23 1.69 -21.62 14.41
C GLN A 23 2.57 -20.44 13.96
N GLU A 24 3.44 -19.93 14.83
CA GLU A 24 4.41 -18.90 14.48
C GLU A 24 5.37 -19.37 13.39
N ALA A 25 5.89 -20.61 13.51
CA ALA A 25 6.77 -21.20 12.50
C ALA A 25 6.08 -21.33 11.13
N LEU A 26 4.80 -21.75 11.11
CA LEU A 26 4.00 -21.82 9.88
C LEU A 26 3.80 -20.45 9.24
N LEU A 27 3.47 -19.42 10.03
CA LEU A 27 3.27 -18.06 9.51
C LEU A 27 4.57 -17.44 8.99
N ALA A 28 5.68 -17.65 9.70
CA ALA A 28 7.00 -17.20 9.29
C ALA A 28 7.44 -17.90 7.99
N GLY A 29 7.26 -19.21 7.90
CA GLY A 29 7.56 -20.00 6.70
C GLY A 29 6.71 -19.63 5.49
N ALA A 30 5.47 -19.18 5.70
CA ALA A 30 4.57 -18.71 4.64
C ALA A 30 4.76 -17.22 4.28
N SER A 31 5.76 -16.52 4.84
CA SER A 31 5.97 -15.08 4.64
C SER A 31 6.11 -14.68 3.17
N GLU A 32 6.82 -15.48 2.37
CA GLU A 32 7.00 -15.26 0.94
C GLU A 32 5.67 -15.35 0.18
N ILE A 33 4.83 -16.35 0.52
CA ILE A 33 3.49 -16.54 -0.06
C ILE A 33 2.62 -15.31 0.25
N PHE A 34 2.64 -14.84 1.49
CA PHE A 34 1.91 -13.64 1.90
C PHE A 34 2.40 -12.37 1.19
N GLY A 35 3.68 -12.30 0.83
CA GLY A 35 4.31 -11.18 0.11
C GLY A 35 4.14 -11.23 -1.42
N ALA A 36 3.81 -12.38 -1.99
CA ALA A 36 3.81 -12.61 -3.43
C ALA A 36 2.95 -11.60 -4.22
N SER A 37 1.76 -11.26 -3.73
CA SER A 37 0.85 -10.30 -4.39
C SER A 37 1.47 -8.90 -4.54
N SER A 38 2.24 -8.45 -3.54
CA SER A 38 2.96 -7.18 -3.58
C SER A 38 4.10 -7.22 -4.59
N ASN A 39 4.80 -8.36 -4.68
CA ASN A 39 5.86 -8.55 -5.67
C ASN A 39 5.28 -8.54 -7.10
N THR A 40 4.18 -9.26 -7.34
CA THR A 40 3.47 -9.24 -8.63
C THR A 40 3.02 -7.83 -9.00
N PHE A 41 2.48 -7.06 -8.06
CA PHE A 41 2.14 -5.65 -8.31
C PHE A 41 3.37 -4.83 -8.71
N SER A 42 4.49 -4.97 -8.00
CA SER A 42 5.72 -4.21 -8.27
C SER A 42 6.28 -4.52 -9.66
N ILE A 43 6.38 -5.81 -10.02
CA ILE A 43 6.88 -6.25 -11.32
C ILE A 43 5.99 -5.70 -12.43
N LEU A 44 4.66 -5.92 -12.33
CA LEU A 44 3.71 -5.42 -13.32
C LEU A 44 3.84 -3.89 -13.46
N ASN A 45 3.71 -3.16 -12.35
CA ASN A 45 3.58 -1.71 -12.38
C ASN A 45 4.87 -1.00 -12.82
N ASN A 46 6.04 -1.54 -12.47
CA ASN A 46 7.32 -0.84 -12.62
C ASN A 46 8.19 -1.37 -13.76
N ALA A 47 7.96 -2.60 -14.23
CA ALA A 47 8.75 -3.22 -15.30
C ALA A 47 7.91 -3.49 -16.56
N ASP A 48 6.71 -4.08 -16.40
CA ASP A 48 5.98 -4.65 -17.55
C ASP A 48 4.94 -3.70 -18.15
N LEU A 49 4.41 -2.73 -17.39
CA LEU A 49 3.43 -1.79 -17.93
C LEU A 49 4.06 -0.85 -18.96
N GLU A 50 3.61 -0.97 -20.20
CA GLU A 50 3.89 0.00 -21.26
C GLU A 50 2.78 1.05 -21.32
N PHE A 51 3.17 2.32 -21.20
CA PHE A 51 2.25 3.45 -21.33
C PHE A 51 2.18 3.95 -22.78
N PRO A 52 1.23 4.81 -23.15
CA PRO A 52 1.24 5.43 -24.47
C PRO A 52 2.24 6.59 -24.54
N THR A 53 2.63 6.96 -25.75
CA THR A 53 3.36 8.21 -26.03
C THR A 53 2.41 9.41 -26.03
N VAL A 54 2.84 10.53 -25.47
CA VAL A 54 2.14 11.82 -25.47
C VAL A 54 3.02 12.93 -26.05
N GLN A 55 2.43 14.07 -26.39
CA GLN A 55 3.17 15.22 -26.90
C GLN A 55 3.44 16.21 -25.75
N ASN A 56 4.65 16.76 -25.66
CA ASN A 56 4.99 17.83 -24.71
C ASN A 56 4.63 19.23 -25.28
N ALA A 57 4.91 20.28 -24.52
CA ALA A 57 4.61 21.66 -24.92
C ALA A 57 5.46 22.12 -26.13
N GLU A 58 6.62 21.51 -26.33
CA GLU A 58 7.54 21.75 -27.44
C GLU A 58 7.16 20.98 -28.71
N GLY A 59 6.11 20.14 -28.66
CA GLY A 59 5.63 19.35 -29.79
C GLY A 59 6.36 18.01 -29.97
N GLU A 60 7.24 17.63 -29.06
CA GLU A 60 7.98 16.37 -29.07
C GLU A 60 7.15 15.22 -28.50
N LYS A 61 7.34 14.03 -29.07
CA LYS A 61 6.67 12.80 -28.62
C LYS A 61 7.48 12.15 -27.51
N ILE A 62 6.94 12.12 -26.31
CA ILE A 62 7.56 11.53 -25.12
C ILE A 62 6.74 10.30 -24.70
N GLN A 63 7.45 9.20 -24.49
CA GLN A 63 6.86 8.00 -23.91
C GLN A 63 6.46 8.27 -22.45
N LEU A 64 5.21 8.01 -22.06
CA LEU A 64 4.85 8.11 -20.65
C LEU A 64 5.57 7.02 -19.82
N PHE A 65 5.98 7.41 -18.62
CA PHE A 65 6.48 6.52 -17.57
C PHE A 65 6.32 7.24 -16.23
N HIS A 66 6.42 6.52 -15.12
CA HIS A 66 6.16 7.06 -13.77
C HIS A 66 6.97 8.32 -13.45
N GLY A 67 8.26 8.35 -13.80
CA GLY A 67 9.13 9.51 -13.55
C GLY A 67 8.81 10.75 -14.39
N GLY A 68 8.29 10.57 -15.62
CA GLY A 68 7.95 11.67 -16.52
C GLY A 68 6.53 12.21 -16.32
N TYR A 69 5.64 11.44 -15.69
CA TYR A 69 4.25 11.83 -15.48
C TYR A 69 4.11 13.10 -14.64
N GLY A 70 4.87 13.23 -13.55
CA GLY A 70 4.82 14.40 -12.66
C GLY A 70 5.13 15.71 -13.40
N GLN A 71 6.22 15.73 -14.16
CA GLN A 71 6.62 16.90 -14.95
C GLN A 71 5.55 17.28 -15.99
N LEU A 72 4.95 16.31 -16.67
CA LEU A 72 3.89 16.57 -17.66
C LEU A 72 2.62 17.11 -17.00
N MET A 73 2.30 16.67 -15.78
CA MET A 73 1.17 17.19 -14.99
C MET A 73 1.38 18.60 -14.46
N GLU A 74 2.61 19.10 -14.43
CA GLU A 74 2.95 20.47 -14.04
C GLU A 74 3.12 21.42 -15.24
N SER A 75 3.00 20.91 -16.48
CA SER A 75 3.09 21.72 -17.69
C SER A 75 2.11 22.90 -17.65
N VAL A 76 2.52 24.05 -18.17
CA VAL A 76 1.65 25.23 -18.34
C VAL A 76 0.54 24.97 -19.36
N ASP A 77 0.79 24.10 -20.34
CA ASP A 77 -0.17 23.72 -21.37
C ASP A 77 -1.21 22.71 -20.83
N PRO A 78 -2.50 23.08 -20.75
CA PRO A 78 -3.56 22.18 -20.29
C PRO A 78 -3.72 20.90 -21.13
N SER A 79 -3.44 20.98 -22.43
CA SER A 79 -3.57 19.83 -23.34
C SER A 79 -2.55 18.74 -23.03
N VAL A 80 -1.33 19.12 -22.65
CA VAL A 80 -0.27 18.20 -22.22
C VAL A 80 -0.69 17.48 -20.93
N ARG A 81 -1.20 18.21 -19.94
CA ARG A 81 -1.71 17.64 -18.68
C ARG A 81 -2.85 16.66 -18.93
N GLU A 82 -3.81 17.03 -19.77
CA GLU A 82 -4.95 16.18 -20.12
C GLU A 82 -4.51 14.89 -20.82
N ALA A 83 -3.60 14.99 -21.79
CA ALA A 83 -3.06 13.84 -22.51
C ALA A 83 -2.28 12.90 -21.60
N ALA A 84 -1.42 13.44 -20.72
CA ALA A 84 -0.66 12.66 -19.75
C ALA A 84 -1.58 11.91 -18.78
N PHE A 85 -2.57 12.60 -18.20
CA PHE A 85 -3.57 11.99 -17.31
C PHE A 85 -4.33 10.87 -18.02
N LYS A 86 -4.95 11.15 -19.17
CA LYS A 86 -5.72 10.14 -19.91
C LYS A 86 -4.86 8.96 -20.35
N GLY A 87 -3.62 9.20 -20.76
CA GLY A 87 -2.66 8.17 -21.17
C GLY A 87 -2.33 7.21 -20.03
N LEU A 88 -1.97 7.75 -18.86
CA LEU A 88 -1.66 6.96 -17.66
C LEU A 88 -2.88 6.12 -17.22
N TYR A 89 -4.03 6.78 -17.02
CA TYR A 89 -5.23 6.12 -16.49
C TYR A 89 -5.86 5.13 -17.47
N LYS A 90 -5.62 5.26 -18.78
CA LYS A 90 -6.04 4.26 -19.77
C LYS A 90 -5.43 2.89 -19.46
N VAL A 91 -4.13 2.85 -19.13
CA VAL A 91 -3.42 1.60 -18.81
C VAL A 91 -3.88 1.04 -17.47
N TYR A 92 -3.97 1.87 -16.43
CA TYR A 92 -4.51 1.43 -15.14
C TYR A 92 -5.93 0.89 -15.26
N LYS A 93 -6.79 1.52 -16.08
CA LYS A 93 -8.15 1.04 -16.34
C LYS A 93 -8.17 -0.30 -17.09
N GLN A 94 -7.24 -0.50 -18.02
CA GLN A 94 -7.06 -1.76 -18.74
C GLN A 94 -6.70 -2.90 -17.78
N PHE A 95 -5.78 -2.66 -16.85
CA PHE A 95 -5.31 -3.67 -15.88
C PHE A 95 -6.02 -3.65 -14.53
N ARG A 96 -7.13 -2.91 -14.40
CA ARG A 96 -7.85 -2.73 -13.12
C ARG A 96 -8.20 -4.03 -12.41
N ASN A 97 -8.53 -5.09 -13.17
CA ASN A 97 -8.90 -6.39 -12.61
C ASN A 97 -7.67 -7.09 -12.00
N THR A 98 -6.53 -7.04 -12.68
CA THR A 98 -5.26 -7.60 -12.17
C THR A 98 -4.81 -6.86 -10.92
N LEU A 99 -4.90 -5.52 -10.95
CA LEU A 99 -4.56 -4.67 -9.80
C LEU A 99 -5.51 -4.89 -8.61
N ALA A 100 -6.81 -5.06 -8.88
CA ALA A 100 -7.78 -5.42 -7.83
C ALA A 100 -7.49 -6.80 -7.24
N SER A 101 -7.02 -7.75 -8.05
CA SER A 101 -6.62 -9.08 -7.58
C SER A 101 -5.40 -9.03 -6.66
N THR A 102 -4.33 -8.32 -7.05
CA THR A 102 -3.13 -8.18 -6.23
C THR A 102 -3.42 -7.43 -4.93
N LEU A 103 -4.11 -6.29 -5.00
CA LEU A 103 -4.51 -5.52 -3.81
C LEU A 103 -5.45 -6.33 -2.91
N GLY A 104 -6.44 -7.02 -3.49
CA GLY A 104 -7.39 -7.84 -2.75
C GLY A 104 -6.72 -8.99 -2.00
N ALA A 105 -5.72 -9.63 -2.60
CA ALA A 105 -4.90 -10.64 -1.93
C ALA A 105 -4.10 -10.03 -0.77
N HIS A 106 -3.50 -8.86 -0.97
CA HIS A 106 -2.75 -8.15 0.06
C HIS A 106 -3.63 -7.77 1.27
N VAL A 107 -4.82 -7.23 1.03
CA VAL A 107 -5.80 -6.91 2.09
C VAL A 107 -6.27 -8.17 2.83
N LYS A 108 -6.53 -9.27 2.10
CA LYS A 108 -6.90 -10.56 2.71
C LYS A 108 -5.79 -11.10 3.62
N THR A 109 -4.53 -10.96 3.23
CA THR A 109 -3.38 -11.32 4.06
C THR A 109 -3.38 -10.55 5.38
N HIS A 110 -3.60 -9.23 5.35
CA HIS A 110 -3.67 -8.43 6.58
C HIS A 110 -4.84 -8.83 7.47
N ASN A 111 -6.04 -9.00 6.89
CA ASN A 111 -7.22 -9.44 7.66
C ASN A 111 -7.04 -10.83 8.26
N TYR A 112 -6.45 -11.76 7.51
CA TYR A 112 -6.16 -13.11 7.99
C TYR A 112 -5.19 -13.07 9.17
N LYS A 113 -4.06 -12.37 9.04
CA LYS A 113 -3.05 -12.23 10.10
C LYS A 113 -3.61 -11.56 11.35
N ALA A 114 -4.42 -10.52 11.19
CA ALA A 114 -5.08 -9.85 12.32
C ALA A 114 -6.03 -10.80 13.06
N LYS A 115 -6.89 -11.50 12.31
CA LYS A 115 -7.86 -12.43 12.88
C LYS A 115 -7.21 -13.57 13.66
N ILE A 116 -6.20 -14.23 13.10
CA ILE A 116 -5.54 -15.36 13.78
C ILE A 116 -4.75 -14.91 15.01
N ARG A 117 -4.27 -13.65 15.03
CA ARG A 117 -3.57 -13.03 16.16
C ARG A 117 -4.51 -12.29 17.13
N ASN A 118 -5.81 -12.58 17.09
CA ASN A 118 -6.80 -12.02 18.02
C ASN A 118 -6.89 -10.49 18.02
N TYR A 119 -6.65 -9.83 16.88
CA TYR A 119 -6.96 -8.43 16.71
C TYR A 119 -8.36 -8.26 16.14
N ASP A 120 -9.08 -7.22 16.60
CA ASP A 120 -10.41 -6.88 16.11
C ASP A 120 -10.41 -6.44 14.63
N SER A 121 -9.30 -5.87 14.18
CA SER A 121 -9.13 -5.43 12.80
C SER A 121 -7.67 -5.45 12.34
N ALA A 122 -7.46 -5.46 11.02
CA ALA A 122 -6.12 -5.27 10.44
C ALA A 122 -5.50 -3.91 10.81
N ARG A 123 -6.33 -2.88 11.02
CA ARG A 123 -5.89 -1.55 11.46
C ARG A 123 -5.36 -1.61 12.90
N ALA A 124 -6.11 -2.23 13.82
CA ALA A 124 -5.67 -2.46 15.20
C ALA A 124 -4.35 -3.22 15.24
N ALA A 125 -4.22 -4.30 14.45
CA ALA A 125 -2.98 -5.07 14.35
C ALA A 125 -1.78 -4.23 13.87
N SER A 126 -1.98 -3.34 12.89
CA SER A 126 -0.92 -2.49 12.35
C SER A 126 -0.51 -1.36 13.30
N LEU A 127 -1.45 -0.83 14.09
CA LEU A 127 -1.21 0.30 14.99
C LEU A 127 -0.63 -0.14 16.34
N ALA A 128 -1.00 -1.34 16.81
CA ALA A 128 -0.57 -1.89 18.09
C ALA A 128 0.95 -2.03 18.21
N SER A 129 1.65 -2.35 17.10
CA SER A 129 3.12 -2.46 17.08
C SER A 129 3.86 -1.16 17.39
N ASN A 130 3.18 -0.02 17.30
CA ASN A 130 3.70 1.30 17.64
C ASN A 130 2.96 1.92 18.85
N HIS A 131 2.16 1.12 19.56
CA HIS A 131 1.31 1.56 20.68
C HIS A 131 0.38 2.72 20.32
N ILE A 132 -0.09 2.78 19.07
CA ILE A 132 -0.98 3.85 18.59
C ILE A 132 -2.44 3.45 18.82
N PRO A 133 -3.24 4.24 19.58
CA PRO A 133 -4.67 4.01 19.71
C PRO A 133 -5.41 4.20 18.37
N GLU A 134 -6.41 3.38 18.07
CA GLU A 134 -7.22 3.52 16.85
C GLU A 134 -7.91 4.90 16.74
N SER A 135 -8.19 5.53 17.89
CA SER A 135 -8.76 6.87 17.97
C SER A 135 -7.92 7.94 17.27
N VAL A 136 -6.59 7.77 17.19
CA VAL A 136 -5.71 8.71 16.46
C VAL A 136 -6.03 8.69 14.96
N HIS A 137 -6.16 7.49 14.39
CA HIS A 137 -6.54 7.32 12.99
C HIS A 137 -7.97 7.83 12.75
N GLU A 138 -8.91 7.50 13.63
CA GLU A 138 -10.31 7.93 13.50
C GLU A 138 -10.45 9.46 13.59
N THR A 139 -9.73 10.08 14.53
CA THR A 139 -9.71 11.54 14.68
C THR A 139 -9.13 12.20 13.44
N LEU A 140 -8.02 11.69 12.91
CA LEU A 140 -7.43 12.22 11.67
C LEU A 140 -8.44 12.22 10.53
N VAL A 141 -9.08 11.06 10.27
CA VAL A 141 -10.06 10.93 9.19
C VAL A 141 -11.25 11.86 9.43
N ALA A 142 -11.79 11.90 10.65
CA ALA A 142 -12.95 12.72 10.99
C ALA A 142 -12.66 14.22 10.84
N VAL A 143 -11.53 14.69 11.35
CA VAL A 143 -11.14 16.11 11.31
C VAL A 143 -10.83 16.54 9.87
N VAL A 144 -10.12 15.72 9.09
CA VAL A 144 -9.86 16.02 7.68
C VAL A 144 -11.18 16.13 6.93
N ASN A 145 -12.09 15.15 7.03
CA ASN A 145 -13.39 15.20 6.34
C ASN A 145 -14.23 16.40 6.77
N LYS A 146 -14.19 16.80 8.05
CA LYS A 146 -14.91 17.98 8.55
C LYS A 146 -14.41 19.29 7.92
N HIS A 147 -13.15 19.35 7.50
CA HIS A 147 -12.52 20.55 6.93
C HIS A 147 -12.33 20.45 5.41
N LEU A 148 -12.84 19.40 4.75
CA LEU A 148 -13.03 19.41 3.32
C LEU A 148 -14.25 20.32 3.02
N PRO A 149 -14.10 21.40 2.22
CA PRO A 149 -15.20 22.28 1.85
C PRO A 149 -16.32 21.57 1.08
#